data_AF-A0A194XTM8-F1
#
_entry.id   AF-A0A194XTM8-F1
#
_cell.length_a   1.000
_cell.length_b   1.000
_cell.length_c   1.000
_cell.angle_alpha   90.00
_cell.angle_beta   90.00
_cell.angle_gamma   90.00
#
_symmetry.space_group_name_H-M   'P 1'
#
loop_
_entity.id
_entity.type
_entity.pdbx_description
1 polymer ?
#
loop_
_entity_poly.entity_id
_entity_poly.type
_entity_poly.pdbx_seq_one_letter_code
_entity_poly.pdbx_strand_id
1 'polypeptide(L)'
;MFDFLGKQDIDTKGRSTKQYSKAMKWHSTSTCDPCFLISKIKECFGIICMQTDDTLGLTSKALAEKEDKALEKAGFPAKLKEYLSVDKALIFNGGILTLSKEVEITFTYTQKNQADKIELIDVKTPKYKEDYRRQQAKGAYIAAMCQPEALRALSQVAQISNPIEDDAQKLNQTLKWLDDNKARGLKIIGYMIIIGNEIRKDDEEFEIRGRNGYACIDSRSLYDCIVKLSTTTEKRLMIDIIALQQAYDVRDLDKVKWIVNDDNPVDAITKGTPNKSFTTSLDTNKLTVRLKGWVDRRKKEKQMEKDILADKRSSSSA
;
A
#
# COMPACT_ATOMS: atom_id res chain seq x y z
N MET A 1 -2.16 18.27 -13.76
CA MET A 1 -2.74 16.92 -13.95
C MET A 1 -1.56 15.93 -13.82
N PHE A 2 -1.77 14.64 -13.60
CA PHE A 2 -0.67 13.67 -13.42
C PHE A 2 -0.66 12.75 -14.64
N ASP A 3 0.13 13.11 -15.64
CA ASP A 3 -0.34 12.94 -17.02
C ASP A 3 -0.06 11.56 -17.64
N PHE A 4 0.98 10.85 -17.18
CA PHE A 4 1.36 9.55 -17.76
C PHE A 4 1.83 8.54 -16.71
N LEU A 5 1.02 7.51 -16.45
CA LEU A 5 1.50 6.24 -15.93
C LEU A 5 1.85 5.35 -17.14
N GLY A 6 3.15 5.14 -17.38
CA GLY A 6 3.67 4.34 -18.47
C GLY A 6 4.30 3.05 -17.97
N LYS A 7 4.10 1.95 -18.71
CA LYS A 7 4.88 0.72 -18.59
C LYS A 7 5.92 0.64 -19.71
N GLN A 8 7.09 0.07 -19.42
CA GLN A 8 8.08 -0.36 -20.40
C GLN A 8 8.62 -1.75 -20.06
N ASP A 9 8.58 -2.70 -20.99
CA ASP A 9 9.31 -3.97 -20.85
C ASP A 9 10.81 -3.71 -21.09
N ILE A 10 11.66 -4.26 -20.23
CA ILE A 10 13.12 -4.22 -20.33
C ILE A 10 13.63 -5.66 -20.47
N ASP A 11 14.28 -5.99 -21.59
CA ASP A 11 14.93 -7.32 -21.71
C ASP A 11 16.23 -7.31 -20.88
N THR A 12 16.16 -7.91 -19.69
CA THR A 12 17.26 -7.94 -18.71
C THR A 12 18.40 -8.91 -19.07
N LYS A 13 18.30 -9.68 -20.18
CA LYS A 13 19.30 -10.69 -20.59
C LYS A 13 20.73 -10.11 -20.65
N GLY A 14 21.51 -10.39 -19.61
CA GLY A 14 22.89 -9.95 -19.46
C GLY A 14 23.09 -8.48 -19.04
N ARG A 15 22.02 -7.71 -18.75
CA ARG A 15 22.11 -6.28 -18.41
C ARG A 15 21.43 -5.97 -17.08
N SER A 16 22.24 -5.63 -16.08
CA SER A 16 21.75 -5.34 -14.72
C SER A 16 21.21 -3.92 -14.53
N THR A 17 20.42 -3.72 -13.48
CA THR A 17 19.90 -2.42 -12.99
C THR A 17 20.98 -1.34 -12.89
N LYS A 18 22.24 -1.71 -12.61
CA LYS A 18 23.38 -0.79 -12.59
C LYS A 18 23.67 -0.15 -13.96
N GLN A 19 23.38 -0.82 -15.07
CA GLN A 19 23.56 -0.26 -16.42
C GLN A 19 22.48 0.77 -16.76
N TYR A 20 21.21 0.46 -16.46
CA TYR A 20 20.10 1.41 -16.58
C TYR A 20 20.36 2.66 -15.71
N SER A 21 20.69 2.49 -14.43
CA SER A 21 21.06 3.58 -13.52
C SER A 21 22.27 4.41 -14.02
N LYS A 22 23.27 3.77 -14.64
CA LYS A 22 24.46 4.43 -15.21
C LYS A 22 24.15 5.23 -16.48
N ALA A 23 23.15 4.82 -17.27
CA ALA A 23 22.62 5.62 -18.38
C ALA A 23 21.81 6.81 -17.83
N MET A 24 20.90 6.54 -16.89
CA MET A 24 19.95 7.51 -16.35
C MET A 24 20.49 8.31 -15.15
N LYS A 25 21.60 9.02 -15.34
CA LYS A 25 22.32 9.76 -14.27
C LYS A 25 21.49 10.80 -13.51
N TRP A 26 20.34 11.21 -14.07
CA TRP A 26 19.38 12.14 -13.47
C TRP A 26 18.41 11.51 -12.47
N HIS A 27 18.45 10.21 -12.22
CA HIS A 27 17.67 9.61 -11.13
C HIS A 27 18.46 9.48 -9.82
N SER A 28 17.72 9.47 -8.71
CA SER A 28 18.12 9.00 -7.38
C SER A 28 17.37 7.71 -7.10
N THR A 29 18.01 6.73 -6.47
CA THR A 29 17.29 5.64 -5.79
C THR A 29 16.59 6.17 -4.54
N SER A 30 15.50 5.53 -4.13
CA SER A 30 14.97 5.69 -2.77
C SER A 30 15.98 5.17 -1.75
N THR A 31 15.88 5.65 -0.51
CA THR A 31 16.61 5.11 0.64
C THR A 31 16.02 3.78 1.12
N CYS A 32 14.74 3.51 0.83
CA CYS A 32 14.05 2.29 1.25
C CYS A 32 14.07 1.19 0.18
N ASP A 33 14.17 1.54 -1.10
CA ASP A 33 14.16 0.59 -2.22
C ASP A 33 15.09 1.08 -3.36
N PRO A 34 16.17 0.34 -3.70
CA PRO A 34 17.07 0.70 -4.80
C PRO A 34 16.44 0.53 -6.20
N CYS A 35 15.30 -0.15 -6.33
CA CYS A 35 14.54 -0.29 -7.56
C CYS A 35 13.53 0.85 -7.80
N PHE A 36 13.28 1.68 -6.77
CA PHE A 36 12.43 2.86 -6.84
C PHE A 36 13.28 4.10 -7.18
N LEU A 37 13.04 4.72 -8.33
CA LEU A 37 13.81 5.83 -8.86
C LEU A 37 13.01 7.13 -8.89
N ILE A 38 13.64 8.24 -8.49
CA ILE A 38 13.05 9.59 -8.42
C ILE A 38 13.88 10.54 -9.28
N SER A 39 13.23 11.33 -10.13
CA SER A 39 13.88 12.34 -10.98
C SER A 39 14.51 13.47 -10.15
N LYS A 40 15.76 13.83 -10.47
CA LYS A 40 16.47 15.01 -9.95
C LYS A 40 16.26 16.28 -10.79
N ILE A 41 15.60 16.18 -11.95
CA ILE A 41 15.44 17.32 -12.86
C ILE A 41 14.30 18.20 -12.35
N LYS A 42 14.63 19.41 -11.92
CA LYS A 42 13.69 20.36 -11.29
C LYS A 42 12.48 20.71 -12.18
N GLU A 43 12.66 20.74 -13.50
CA GLU A 43 11.56 20.96 -14.46
C GLU A 43 10.81 19.69 -14.90
N CYS A 44 11.25 18.48 -14.51
CA CYS A 44 10.73 17.23 -15.08
C CYS A 44 10.47 16.19 -13.98
N PHE A 45 9.21 16.13 -13.51
CA PHE A 45 8.75 15.12 -12.57
C PHE A 45 8.88 13.69 -13.14
N GLY A 46 9.26 12.75 -12.29
CA GLY A 46 9.11 11.33 -12.57
C GLY A 46 9.47 10.44 -11.38
N ILE A 47 8.66 9.41 -11.18
CA ILE A 47 8.89 8.28 -10.28
C ILE A 47 8.83 7.02 -11.14
N ILE A 48 9.82 6.13 -11.02
CA ILE A 48 9.94 4.91 -11.83
C ILE A 48 10.23 3.72 -10.90
N CYS A 49 9.33 2.75 -10.88
CA CYS A 49 9.49 1.48 -10.20
C CYS A 49 10.00 0.44 -11.20
N MET A 50 11.25 0.01 -11.05
CA MET A 50 11.79 -1.12 -11.81
C MET A 50 11.42 -2.43 -11.13
N GLN A 51 11.01 -3.44 -11.88
CA GLN A 51 10.87 -4.82 -11.44
C GLN A 51 11.65 -5.73 -12.40
N THR A 52 11.70 -7.04 -12.13
CA THR A 52 12.15 -8.01 -13.14
C THR A 52 11.25 -7.94 -14.36
N ASP A 53 11.86 -7.75 -15.53
CA ASP A 53 11.28 -7.69 -16.88
C ASP A 53 10.33 -6.49 -17.16
N ASP A 54 9.57 -6.04 -16.17
CA ASP A 54 8.64 -4.91 -16.27
C ASP A 54 9.12 -3.67 -15.51
N THR A 55 8.97 -2.47 -16.09
CA THR A 55 9.14 -1.18 -15.42
C THR A 55 7.87 -0.35 -15.50
N LEU A 56 7.46 0.28 -14.39
CA LEU A 56 6.26 1.12 -14.29
C LEU A 56 6.64 2.51 -13.77
N GLY A 57 6.36 3.55 -14.55
CA GLY A 57 6.75 4.93 -14.24
C GLY A 57 5.59 5.93 -14.31
N LEU A 58 5.41 6.71 -13.25
CA LEU A 58 4.58 7.92 -13.26
C LEU A 58 5.48 9.10 -13.64
N THR A 59 5.44 9.54 -14.89
CA THR A 59 6.41 10.50 -15.45
C THR A 59 5.74 11.67 -16.15
N SER A 60 6.44 12.81 -16.17
CA SER A 60 6.12 13.91 -17.08
C SER A 60 6.58 13.56 -18.50
N LYS A 61 5.83 13.97 -19.53
CA LYS A 61 6.17 13.72 -20.94
C LYS A 61 7.61 14.15 -21.30
N ALA A 62 8.03 15.31 -20.79
CA ALA A 62 9.38 15.85 -20.99
C ALA A 62 10.49 15.02 -20.30
N LEU A 63 10.16 14.17 -19.32
CA LEU A 63 11.10 13.18 -18.78
C LEU A 63 11.07 11.89 -19.60
N ALA A 64 9.88 11.37 -19.94
CA ALA A 64 9.74 10.15 -20.73
C ALA A 64 10.51 10.25 -22.07
N GLU A 65 10.39 11.38 -22.77
CA GLU A 65 11.15 11.64 -24.00
C GLU A 65 12.68 11.74 -23.81
N LYS A 66 13.15 12.20 -22.63
CA LYS A 66 14.58 12.25 -22.30
C LYS A 66 15.11 10.85 -21.97
N GLU A 67 14.30 10.04 -21.31
CA GLU A 67 14.56 8.65 -20.97
C GLU A 67 14.63 7.78 -22.24
N ASP A 68 13.67 7.86 -23.15
CA ASP A 68 13.67 7.04 -24.38
C ASP A 68 14.92 7.32 -25.24
N LYS A 69 15.25 8.60 -25.46
CA LYS A 69 16.49 9.04 -26.14
C LYS A 69 17.77 8.55 -25.43
N ALA A 70 17.71 8.27 -24.13
CA ALA A 70 18.81 7.74 -23.36
C ALA A 70 18.92 6.20 -23.43
N LEU A 71 17.79 5.48 -23.52
CA LEU A 71 17.75 4.05 -23.78
C LEU A 71 18.29 3.75 -25.19
N GLU A 72 17.83 4.50 -26.19
CA GLU A 72 18.34 4.46 -27.57
C GLU A 72 19.85 4.69 -27.61
N LYS A 73 20.33 5.80 -27.00
CA LYS A 73 21.76 6.14 -26.94
C LYS A 73 22.61 5.14 -26.16
N ALA A 74 22.03 4.43 -25.19
CA ALA A 74 22.68 3.34 -24.46
C ALA A 74 22.61 1.98 -25.19
N GLY A 75 21.99 1.92 -26.37
CA GLY A 75 21.75 0.67 -27.11
C GLY A 75 21.00 -0.36 -26.26
N PHE A 76 20.06 0.10 -25.43
CA PHE A 76 19.43 -0.68 -24.37
C PHE A 76 18.10 -1.28 -24.86
N PRO A 77 17.89 -2.61 -24.79
CA PRO A 77 16.73 -3.29 -25.37
C PRO A 77 15.49 -3.10 -24.49
N ALA A 78 14.80 -1.98 -24.69
CA ALA A 78 13.50 -1.68 -24.12
C ALA A 78 12.42 -1.68 -25.21
N LYS A 79 11.20 -2.10 -24.89
CA LYS A 79 10.05 -1.97 -25.80
C LYS A 79 9.56 -0.52 -25.84
N LEU A 80 8.65 -0.21 -26.78
CA LEU A 80 7.94 1.07 -26.78
C LEU A 80 7.12 1.20 -25.48
N LYS A 81 7.10 2.40 -24.87
CA LYS A 81 6.28 2.69 -23.70
C LYS A 81 4.79 2.55 -24.01
N GLU A 82 4.06 1.87 -23.13
CA GLU A 82 2.61 1.79 -23.15
C GLU A 82 2.02 2.64 -22.02
N TYR A 83 1.06 3.51 -22.34
CA TYR A 83 0.43 4.41 -21.37
C TYR A 83 -0.94 3.90 -20.93
N LEU A 84 -1.23 3.98 -19.63
CA LEU A 84 -2.55 3.70 -19.07
C LEU A 84 -3.50 4.87 -19.36
N SER A 85 -4.71 4.56 -19.83
CA SER A 85 -5.82 5.51 -19.93
C SER A 85 -7.12 4.85 -19.47
N VAL A 86 -8.24 5.57 -19.52
CA VAL A 86 -9.57 4.99 -19.23
C VAL A 86 -9.92 3.90 -20.24
N ASP A 87 -9.56 4.12 -21.51
CA ASP A 87 -9.85 3.24 -22.64
C ASP A 87 -8.75 2.19 -22.90
N LYS A 88 -7.57 2.35 -22.29
CA LYS A 88 -6.43 1.43 -22.45
C LYS A 88 -5.88 0.96 -21.11
N ALA A 89 -6.12 -0.33 -20.82
CA ALA A 89 -5.47 -1.08 -19.76
C ALA A 89 -3.97 -1.35 -20.04
N LEU A 90 -3.19 -1.60 -18.99
CA LEU A 90 -1.80 -2.09 -19.09
C LEU A 90 -1.67 -3.50 -18.48
N ILE A 91 -0.82 -4.33 -19.05
CA ILE A 91 -0.45 -5.64 -18.47
C ILE A 91 0.88 -5.48 -17.74
N PHE A 92 0.88 -5.60 -16.41
CA PHE A 92 2.06 -5.42 -15.56
C PHE A 92 2.21 -6.62 -14.62
N ASN A 93 3.40 -7.23 -14.55
CA ASN A 93 3.76 -8.38 -13.69
C ASN A 93 2.78 -9.57 -13.73
N GLY A 94 2.09 -9.78 -14.86
CA GLY A 94 1.10 -10.86 -15.02
C GLY A 94 -0.29 -10.54 -14.43
N GLY A 95 -0.54 -9.31 -14.01
CA GLY A 95 -1.87 -8.74 -13.78
C GLY A 95 -2.25 -7.68 -14.82
N ILE A 96 -3.45 -7.12 -14.68
CA ILE A 96 -4.04 -6.11 -15.55
C ILE A 96 -4.34 -4.86 -14.71
N LEU A 97 -3.72 -3.74 -15.06
CA LEU A 97 -4.03 -2.41 -14.53
C LEU A 97 -5.10 -1.76 -15.41
N THR A 98 -6.18 -1.29 -14.78
CA THR A 98 -7.25 -0.50 -15.42
C THR A 98 -7.48 0.82 -14.68
N LEU A 99 -8.02 1.81 -15.38
CA LEU A 99 -8.27 3.15 -14.85
C LEU A 99 -9.76 3.49 -14.94
N SER A 100 -10.46 3.57 -13.81
CA SER A 100 -11.85 4.06 -13.75
C SER A 100 -11.89 5.55 -13.42
N LYS A 101 -12.91 6.24 -13.94
CA LYS A 101 -13.11 7.69 -13.83
C LYS A 101 -14.58 8.05 -13.58
N GLU A 102 -15.22 7.32 -12.67
CA GLU A 102 -16.62 7.53 -12.29
C GLU A 102 -16.82 8.76 -11.38
N VAL A 103 -15.95 8.95 -10.37
CA VAL A 103 -16.02 10.07 -9.41
C VAL A 103 -14.62 10.58 -9.06
N GLU A 104 -13.71 9.68 -8.69
CA GLU A 104 -12.28 9.95 -8.58
C GLU A 104 -11.50 8.96 -9.46
N ILE A 105 -10.22 9.22 -9.71
CA ILE A 105 -9.37 8.31 -10.50
C ILE A 105 -9.05 7.10 -9.64
N THR A 106 -9.51 5.91 -10.05
CA THR A 106 -9.22 4.65 -9.35
C THR A 106 -8.40 3.72 -10.22
N PHE A 107 -7.36 3.13 -9.64
CA PHE A 107 -6.57 2.06 -10.27
C PHE A 107 -7.10 0.73 -9.78
N THR A 108 -7.46 -0.18 -10.70
CA THR A 108 -7.81 -1.56 -10.34
C THR A 108 -6.77 -2.52 -10.93
N TYR A 109 -6.23 -3.40 -10.09
CA TYR A 109 -5.27 -4.43 -10.47
C TYR A 109 -5.89 -5.83 -10.29
N THR A 110 -6.09 -6.56 -11.39
CA THR A 110 -6.63 -7.93 -11.39
C THR A 110 -5.58 -8.94 -11.89
N GLN A 111 -5.72 -10.19 -11.47
CA GLN A 111 -4.91 -11.30 -12.00
C GLN A 111 -5.26 -11.61 -13.47
N LYS A 112 -4.27 -11.96 -14.31
CA LYS A 112 -4.48 -12.36 -15.71
C LYS A 112 -4.58 -13.88 -15.86
N ASN A 113 -5.79 -14.42 -15.73
CA ASN A 113 -6.13 -15.83 -15.98
C ASN A 113 -5.26 -16.83 -15.19
N GLN A 114 -4.88 -16.44 -13.96
CA GLN A 114 -4.15 -17.24 -12.99
C GLN A 114 -5.11 -18.03 -12.12
N ALA A 115 -6.27 -17.45 -11.78
CA ALA A 115 -7.36 -18.14 -11.07
C ALA A 115 -7.88 -19.34 -11.88
N ASP A 116 -7.89 -19.26 -13.22
CA ASP A 116 -8.25 -20.37 -14.12
C ASP A 116 -7.25 -21.54 -14.12
N LYS A 117 -6.16 -21.43 -13.35
CA LYS A 117 -5.18 -22.50 -13.12
C LYS A 117 -5.33 -23.11 -11.73
N ILE A 118 -6.28 -22.64 -10.91
CA ILE A 118 -6.63 -23.28 -9.64
C ILE A 118 -7.35 -24.58 -9.95
N GLU A 119 -6.98 -25.64 -9.25
CA GLU A 119 -7.71 -26.91 -9.24
C GLU A 119 -7.94 -27.29 -7.77
N LEU A 120 -9.12 -27.82 -7.45
CA LEU A 120 -9.38 -28.34 -6.11
C LEU A 120 -8.62 -29.66 -5.90
N ILE A 121 -8.07 -29.84 -4.71
CA ILE A 121 -7.24 -30.98 -4.33
C ILE A 121 -8.15 -32.18 -4.00
N ASP A 122 -8.05 -33.26 -4.76
CA ASP A 122 -8.68 -34.53 -4.38
C ASP A 122 -7.78 -35.29 -3.37
N VAL A 123 -8.19 -35.24 -2.10
CA VAL A 123 -7.54 -35.92 -0.98
C VAL A 123 -7.45 -37.44 -1.13
N LYS A 124 -8.26 -38.06 -2.00
CA LYS A 124 -8.21 -39.49 -2.27
C LYS A 124 -7.02 -39.90 -3.15
N THR A 125 -6.36 -38.94 -3.80
CA THR A 125 -5.21 -39.22 -4.66
C THR A 125 -3.94 -39.42 -3.82
N PRO A 126 -3.05 -40.38 -4.15
CA PRO A 126 -1.76 -40.52 -3.46
C PRO A 126 -0.85 -39.28 -3.54
N LYS A 127 -1.15 -38.35 -4.47
CA LYS A 127 -0.40 -37.12 -4.73
C LYS A 127 -0.99 -35.87 -4.07
N TYR A 128 -2.06 -35.96 -3.28
CA TYR A 128 -2.74 -34.79 -2.71
C TYR A 128 -1.82 -33.82 -1.95
N LYS A 129 -0.69 -34.30 -1.39
CA LYS A 129 0.31 -33.48 -0.70
C LYS A 129 1.21 -32.67 -1.64
N GLU A 130 1.51 -33.20 -2.83
CA GLU A 130 2.16 -32.47 -3.92
C GLU A 130 1.21 -31.38 -4.45
N ASP A 131 -0.06 -31.76 -4.65
CA ASP A 131 -1.10 -30.85 -5.13
C ASP A 131 -1.45 -29.76 -4.10
N TYR A 132 -1.47 -30.08 -2.81
CA TYR A 132 -1.58 -29.11 -1.73
C TYR A 132 -0.54 -28.00 -1.87
N ARG A 133 0.74 -28.36 -2.02
CA ARG A 133 1.83 -27.38 -2.24
C ARG A 133 1.65 -26.61 -3.54
N ARG A 134 1.32 -27.31 -4.63
CA ARG A 134 1.12 -26.73 -5.98
C ARG A 134 0.00 -25.69 -6.00
N GLN A 135 -1.14 -25.95 -5.35
CA GLN A 135 -2.28 -25.05 -5.30
C GLN A 135 -2.14 -23.97 -4.22
N GLN A 136 -1.53 -24.28 -3.07
CA GLN A 136 -1.20 -23.28 -2.05
C GLN A 136 -0.30 -22.18 -2.60
N ALA A 137 0.71 -22.53 -3.40
CA ALA A 137 1.59 -21.55 -4.06
C ALA A 137 0.84 -20.70 -5.11
N LYS A 138 -0.01 -21.30 -5.96
CA LYS A 138 -0.86 -20.57 -6.92
C LYS A 138 -1.79 -19.58 -6.22
N GLY A 139 -2.48 -20.03 -5.17
CA GLY A 139 -3.39 -19.20 -4.39
C GLY A 139 -2.67 -18.05 -3.70
N ALA A 140 -1.52 -18.32 -3.06
CA ALA A 140 -0.71 -17.30 -2.40
C ALA A 140 -0.26 -16.18 -3.36
N TYR A 141 0.12 -16.53 -4.60
CA TYR A 141 0.46 -15.54 -5.62
C TYR A 141 -0.73 -14.63 -5.98
N ILE A 142 -1.93 -15.20 -6.19
CA ILE A 142 -3.14 -14.42 -6.53
C ILE A 142 -3.54 -13.49 -5.38
N ALA A 143 -3.54 -14.02 -4.14
CA ALA A 143 -3.92 -13.27 -2.95
C ALA A 143 -2.96 -12.12 -2.65
N ALA A 144 -1.64 -12.38 -2.70
CA ALA A 144 -0.61 -11.36 -2.48
C ALA A 144 -0.61 -10.27 -3.58
N MET A 145 -0.99 -10.62 -4.81
CA MET A 145 -1.06 -9.67 -5.92
C MET A 145 -2.32 -8.80 -5.91
N CYS A 146 -3.50 -9.38 -5.66
CA CYS A 146 -4.76 -8.69 -5.95
C CYS A 146 -5.98 -9.06 -5.08
N GLN A 147 -5.87 -10.05 -4.18
CA GLN A 147 -6.99 -10.54 -3.37
C GLN A 147 -6.56 -10.77 -1.91
N PRO A 148 -6.22 -9.69 -1.17
CA PRO A 148 -5.63 -9.78 0.18
C PRO A 148 -6.55 -10.45 1.20
N GLU A 149 -7.86 -10.56 0.94
CA GLU A 149 -8.83 -11.26 1.79
C GLU A 149 -8.45 -12.72 2.03
N ALA A 150 -7.94 -13.41 1.00
CA ALA A 150 -7.50 -14.80 1.09
C ALA A 150 -6.10 -14.95 1.72
N LEU A 151 -5.32 -13.87 1.82
CA LEU A 151 -3.90 -13.92 2.20
C LEU A 151 -3.68 -14.44 3.62
N ARG A 152 -4.60 -14.17 4.57
CA ARG A 152 -4.53 -14.71 5.94
C ARG A 152 -4.67 -16.23 5.93
N ALA A 153 -5.69 -16.76 5.25
CA ALA A 153 -5.92 -18.20 5.15
C ALA A 153 -4.74 -18.90 4.44
N LEU A 154 -4.26 -18.31 3.34
CA LEU A 154 -3.11 -18.80 2.57
C LEU A 154 -1.78 -18.75 3.36
N SER A 155 -1.63 -17.82 4.29
CA SER A 155 -0.50 -17.76 5.22
C SER A 155 -0.57 -18.83 6.31
N GLN A 156 -1.77 -19.20 6.77
CA GLN A 156 -1.93 -20.26 7.78
C GLN A 156 -1.60 -21.64 7.19
N VAL A 157 -2.17 -21.98 6.02
CA VAL A 157 -1.87 -23.24 5.31
C VAL A 157 -0.41 -23.33 4.84
N ALA A 158 0.29 -22.20 4.63
CA ALA A 158 1.72 -22.20 4.29
C ALA A 158 2.60 -22.79 5.41
N GLN A 159 2.23 -22.57 6.68
CA GLN A 159 3.00 -23.03 7.86
C GLN A 159 2.92 -24.55 8.06
N ILE A 160 1.96 -25.22 7.44
CA ILE A 160 1.73 -26.66 7.58
C ILE A 160 2.81 -27.41 6.78
N SER A 161 3.66 -28.17 7.47
CA SER A 161 4.79 -28.89 6.87
C SER A 161 4.37 -30.18 6.16
N ASN A 162 3.47 -30.95 6.79
CA ASN A 162 2.95 -32.24 6.36
C ASN A 162 1.41 -32.23 6.49
N PRO A 163 0.66 -31.83 5.44
CA PRO A 163 -0.79 -31.64 5.53
C PRO A 163 -1.55 -32.97 5.70
N ILE A 164 -2.68 -32.89 6.39
CA ILE A 164 -3.72 -33.93 6.46
C ILE A 164 -4.94 -33.55 5.59
N GLU A 165 -5.92 -34.44 5.52
CA GLU A 165 -7.12 -34.25 4.69
C GLU A 165 -7.93 -33.00 5.07
N ASP A 166 -8.06 -32.70 6.36
CA ASP A 166 -8.73 -31.51 6.88
C ASP A 166 -8.03 -30.20 6.46
N ASP A 167 -6.68 -30.18 6.44
CA ASP A 167 -5.91 -29.05 5.93
C ASP A 167 -6.17 -28.82 4.44
N ALA A 168 -6.24 -29.90 3.67
CA ALA A 168 -6.54 -29.86 2.24
C ALA A 168 -8.00 -29.42 1.98
N GLN A 169 -8.95 -29.77 2.85
CA GLN A 169 -10.33 -29.26 2.79
C GLN A 169 -10.40 -27.76 3.09
N LYS A 170 -9.68 -27.27 4.12
CA LYS A 170 -9.57 -25.83 4.44
C LYS A 170 -8.90 -25.04 3.32
N LEU A 171 -7.85 -25.59 2.71
CA LEU A 171 -7.24 -25.01 1.51
C LEU A 171 -8.23 -25.01 0.34
N ASN A 172 -8.97 -26.09 0.09
CA ASN A 172 -9.99 -26.15 -0.97
C ASN A 172 -11.11 -25.12 -0.79
N GLN A 173 -11.54 -24.81 0.44
CA GLN A 173 -12.49 -23.71 0.69
C GLN A 173 -11.91 -22.36 0.24
N THR A 174 -10.63 -22.12 0.53
CA THR A 174 -9.92 -20.88 0.14
C THR A 174 -9.68 -20.81 -1.37
N LEU A 175 -9.26 -21.92 -1.99
CA LEU A 175 -9.07 -22.05 -3.44
C LEU A 175 -10.38 -21.86 -4.19
N LYS A 176 -11.47 -22.44 -3.69
CA LYS A 176 -12.81 -22.21 -4.25
C LYS A 176 -13.21 -20.74 -4.15
N TRP A 177 -12.96 -20.06 -3.04
CA TRP A 177 -13.27 -18.63 -2.95
C TRP A 177 -12.51 -17.80 -4.00
N LEU A 178 -11.23 -18.09 -4.25
CA LEU A 178 -10.46 -17.45 -5.33
C LEU A 178 -11.06 -17.74 -6.72
N ASP A 179 -11.52 -18.97 -6.97
CA ASP A 179 -12.13 -19.41 -8.23
C ASP A 179 -13.53 -18.81 -8.43
N ASP A 180 -14.35 -18.69 -7.38
CA ASP A 180 -15.64 -18.01 -7.39
C ASP A 180 -15.47 -16.48 -7.59
N ASN A 181 -14.30 -15.90 -7.25
CA ASN A 181 -14.04 -14.44 -7.23
C ASN A 181 -13.01 -13.96 -8.28
N LYS A 182 -12.78 -14.66 -9.40
CA LYS A 182 -11.70 -14.34 -10.38
C LYS A 182 -11.62 -12.88 -10.83
N ALA A 183 -12.77 -12.22 -10.96
CA ALA A 183 -12.90 -10.83 -11.40
C ALA A 183 -12.62 -9.80 -10.30
N ARG A 184 -12.56 -10.21 -9.03
CA ARG A 184 -12.20 -9.37 -7.89
C ARG A 184 -10.70 -9.04 -7.96
N GLY A 185 -10.35 -7.78 -7.72
CA GLY A 185 -8.97 -7.31 -7.76
C GLY A 185 -8.78 -6.08 -6.88
N LEU A 186 -7.52 -5.76 -6.59
CA LEU A 186 -7.16 -4.69 -5.69
C LEU A 186 -7.43 -3.34 -6.36
N LYS A 187 -8.44 -2.63 -5.87
CA LYS A 187 -8.71 -1.24 -6.21
C LYS A 187 -7.92 -0.34 -5.23
N ILE A 188 -7.13 0.60 -5.74
CA ILE A 188 -6.22 1.41 -4.92
C ILE A 188 -6.68 2.88 -4.90
N ILE A 189 -6.94 3.42 -3.70
CA ILE A 189 -7.20 4.86 -3.46
C ILE A 189 -6.28 5.38 -2.34
N GLY A 190 -4.97 5.42 -2.63
CA GLY A 190 -3.95 5.97 -1.73
C GLY A 190 -3.54 5.04 -0.57
N TYR A 191 -2.51 5.47 0.16
CA TYR A 191 -1.93 4.73 1.29
C TYR A 191 -2.57 5.16 2.62
N MET A 192 -2.77 4.21 3.53
CA MET A 192 -3.44 4.40 4.81
C MET A 192 -2.82 3.48 5.88
N ILE A 193 -2.47 4.03 7.06
CA ILE A 193 -1.81 3.28 8.15
C ILE A 193 -2.70 3.34 9.39
N ILE A 194 -2.97 2.17 10.00
CA ILE A 194 -3.90 2.03 11.13
C ILE A 194 -3.33 1.06 12.18
N ILE A 195 -3.38 1.42 13.47
CA ILE A 195 -2.70 0.71 14.58
C ILE A 195 -3.60 0.71 15.84
N GLY A 196 -4.01 -0.45 16.40
CA GLY A 196 -5.15 -0.54 17.34
C GLY A 196 -4.92 -1.16 18.73
N ASN A 197 -5.73 -0.72 19.72
CA ASN A 197 -6.24 -1.35 20.95
C ASN A 197 -6.92 -0.34 21.94
N GLU A 198 -8.21 0.01 21.74
CA GLU A 198 -9.23 0.37 22.78
C GLU A 198 -9.04 1.67 23.65
N ILE A 199 -10.02 2.39 24.25
CA ILE A 199 -11.51 2.58 24.25
C ILE A 199 -11.76 3.93 25.00
N ARG A 200 -12.84 4.75 25.04
CA ARG A 200 -14.20 5.02 24.48
C ARG A 200 -14.40 6.56 24.64
N LYS A 201 -15.31 7.31 24.01
CA LYS A 201 -16.41 7.14 23.02
C LYS A 201 -16.53 8.50 22.26
N ASP A 202 -17.75 8.91 21.90
CA ASP A 202 -18.19 10.14 21.21
C ASP A 202 -17.74 10.30 19.75
N ASP A 203 -18.61 10.91 18.93
CA ASP A 203 -18.70 10.62 17.49
C ASP A 203 -18.65 11.89 16.62
N GLU A 204 -17.61 12.02 15.79
CA GLU A 204 -17.62 12.77 14.52
C GLU A 204 -17.17 11.84 13.38
N GLU A 205 -17.88 11.78 12.26
CA GLU A 205 -17.48 10.92 11.12
C GLU A 205 -16.49 11.61 10.17
N PHE A 206 -15.66 10.82 9.49
CA PHE A 206 -14.72 11.33 8.47
C PHE A 206 -14.45 10.35 7.34
N GLU A 207 -14.49 10.85 6.09
CA GLU A 207 -14.08 10.14 4.88
C GLU A 207 -12.59 10.40 4.58
N ILE A 208 -11.79 9.34 4.47
CA ILE A 208 -10.36 9.44 4.13
C ILE A 208 -10.20 9.56 2.60
N ARG A 209 -9.60 10.67 2.14
CA ARG A 209 -9.23 10.87 0.72
C ARG A 209 -7.71 10.99 0.57
N GLY A 210 -7.15 10.22 -0.36
CA GLY A 210 -5.72 9.87 -0.44
C GLY A 210 -4.78 10.96 -0.94
N ARG A 211 -4.60 12.05 -0.17
CA ARG A 211 -3.54 13.06 -0.42
C ARG A 211 -2.51 13.22 0.71
N ASN A 212 -2.84 12.78 1.92
CA ASN A 212 -2.05 13.06 3.13
C ASN A 212 -1.83 11.75 3.92
N GLY A 213 -0.71 11.63 4.63
CA GLY A 213 -0.46 10.49 5.53
C GLY A 213 -1.35 10.56 6.78
N TYR A 214 -2.21 9.57 6.98
CA TYR A 214 -3.04 9.44 8.18
C TYR A 214 -2.59 8.22 9.00
N ALA A 215 -2.32 8.44 10.28
CA ALA A 215 -2.23 7.37 11.28
C ALA A 215 -3.55 7.33 12.07
N CYS A 216 -4.39 6.34 11.80
CA CYS A 216 -5.61 6.10 12.58
C CYS A 216 -5.32 5.08 13.69
N ILE A 217 -5.83 5.33 14.89
CA ILE A 217 -5.52 4.57 16.09
C ILE A 217 -6.81 4.38 16.88
N ASP A 218 -7.26 3.17 17.20
CA ASP A 218 -8.41 3.01 18.12
C ASP A 218 -7.99 2.99 19.62
N SER A 219 -6.69 2.78 19.88
CA SER A 219 -6.09 2.80 21.21
C SER A 219 -5.96 4.19 21.79
N ARG A 220 -6.49 4.38 22.99
CA ARG A 220 -6.36 5.66 23.70
C ARG A 220 -4.95 5.85 24.27
N SER A 221 -4.33 4.80 24.80
CA SER A 221 -2.99 4.89 25.40
C SER A 221 -1.92 5.14 24.33
N LEU A 222 -1.95 4.43 23.21
CA LEU A 222 -1.01 4.66 22.11
C LEU A 222 -1.22 6.04 21.45
N TYR A 223 -2.47 6.47 21.27
CA TYR A 223 -2.79 7.82 20.80
C TYR A 223 -2.21 8.88 21.74
N ASP A 224 -2.44 8.76 23.05
CA ASP A 224 -1.93 9.73 24.03
C ASP A 224 -0.39 9.73 24.10
N CYS A 225 0.29 8.59 23.96
CA CYS A 225 1.76 8.56 23.85
C CYS A 225 2.29 9.31 22.61
N ILE A 226 1.66 9.14 21.45
CA ILE A 226 2.09 9.82 20.21
C ILE A 226 1.74 11.31 20.24
N VAL A 227 0.60 11.70 20.83
CA VAL A 227 0.07 13.07 20.80
C VAL A 227 0.52 13.95 21.96
N LYS A 228 0.69 13.38 23.16
CA LYS A 228 1.02 14.11 24.40
C LYS A 228 2.48 13.92 24.84
N LEU A 229 3.27 13.17 24.06
CA LEU A 229 4.65 12.79 24.39
C LEU A 229 4.76 12.00 25.72
N SER A 230 3.70 11.33 26.16
CA SER A 230 3.75 10.51 27.38
C SER A 230 4.58 9.25 27.15
N THR A 231 5.45 8.94 28.11
CA THR A 231 6.37 7.81 28.04
C THR A 231 5.68 6.48 28.37
N THR A 232 6.00 5.44 27.61
CA THR A 232 5.77 4.05 28.04
C THR A 232 7.01 3.52 28.76
N THR A 233 6.83 2.57 29.68
CA THR A 233 7.93 1.87 30.36
C THR A 233 8.49 0.69 29.54
N GLU A 234 7.79 0.28 28.47
CA GLU A 234 8.20 -0.80 27.58
C GLU A 234 9.22 -0.27 26.55
N LYS A 235 10.47 -0.71 26.69
CA LYS A 235 11.64 -0.18 25.96
C LYS A 235 11.60 -0.43 24.46
N ARG A 236 10.88 -1.44 23.96
CA ARG A 236 10.76 -1.68 22.51
C ARG A 236 9.73 -0.74 21.89
N LEU A 237 8.53 -0.69 22.45
CA LEU A 237 7.46 0.22 22.06
C LEU A 237 7.86 1.70 22.17
N MET A 238 8.77 2.07 23.09
CA MET A 238 9.39 3.41 23.09
C MET A 238 10.03 3.76 21.74
N ILE A 239 10.75 2.83 21.11
CA ILE A 239 11.46 3.08 19.84
C ILE A 239 10.43 3.33 18.73
N ASP A 240 9.40 2.50 18.66
CA ASP A 240 8.35 2.60 17.64
C ASP A 240 7.49 3.87 17.83
N ILE A 241 7.19 4.26 19.08
CA ILE A 241 6.53 5.54 19.40
C ILE A 241 7.40 6.73 19.00
N ILE A 242 8.70 6.72 19.30
CA ILE A 242 9.62 7.80 18.92
C ILE A 242 9.73 7.92 17.39
N ALA A 243 9.77 6.80 16.66
CA ALA A 243 9.75 6.81 15.20
C ALA A 243 8.44 7.40 14.63
N LEU A 244 7.28 7.07 15.23
CA LEU A 244 5.99 7.65 14.85
C LEU A 244 5.88 9.15 15.20
N GLN A 245 6.43 9.58 16.33
CA GLN A 245 6.54 11.00 16.70
C GLN A 245 7.43 11.76 15.71
N GLN A 246 8.59 11.21 15.34
CA GLN A 246 9.49 11.81 14.35
C GLN A 246 8.82 11.92 12.96
N ALA A 247 8.21 10.84 12.47
CA ALA A 247 7.47 10.84 11.20
C ALA A 247 6.29 11.83 11.21
N TYR A 248 5.64 12.01 12.36
CA TYR A 248 4.63 13.04 12.55
C TYR A 248 5.25 14.45 12.45
N ASP A 249 6.31 14.74 13.19
CA ASP A 249 6.93 16.07 13.26
C ASP A 249 7.55 16.52 11.92
N VAL A 250 8.22 15.62 11.17
CA VAL A 250 8.75 15.93 9.83
C VAL A 250 7.68 15.99 8.73
N ARG A 251 6.41 15.74 9.07
CA ARG A 251 5.20 15.76 8.21
C ARG A 251 5.02 14.57 7.25
N ASP A 252 5.76 13.48 7.41
CA ASP A 252 5.48 12.21 6.71
C ASP A 252 4.12 11.63 7.13
N LEU A 253 3.74 11.82 8.40
CA LEU A 253 2.37 11.67 8.89
C LEU A 253 1.75 13.05 9.14
N ASP A 254 0.74 13.43 8.36
CA ASP A 254 0.03 14.71 8.51
C ASP A 254 -0.80 14.73 9.80
N LYS A 255 -1.63 13.70 10.02
CA LYS A 255 -2.57 13.63 11.14
C LYS A 255 -2.54 12.28 11.86
N VAL A 256 -2.54 12.35 13.18
CA VAL A 256 -2.86 11.23 14.08
C VAL A 256 -4.31 11.39 14.53
N LYS A 257 -5.09 10.31 14.45
CA LYS A 257 -6.53 10.29 14.70
C LYS A 257 -6.92 9.14 15.63
N TRP A 258 -7.69 9.43 16.67
CA TRP A 258 -8.29 8.42 17.54
C TRP A 258 -9.66 7.99 16.97
N ILE A 259 -9.85 6.69 16.69
CA ILE A 259 -11.04 6.13 16.01
C ILE A 259 -11.79 5.09 16.86
N VAL A 260 -12.98 4.67 16.44
CA VAL A 260 -13.72 3.52 16.98
C VAL A 260 -13.13 2.19 16.46
N ASN A 261 -13.10 1.16 17.32
CA ASN A 261 -12.49 -0.15 17.00
C ASN A 261 -13.30 -0.93 15.96
N ASP A 262 -14.64 -0.94 16.07
CA ASP A 262 -15.54 -1.52 15.05
C ASP A 262 -15.30 -0.98 13.63
N ASP A 263 -14.73 0.24 13.54
CA ASP A 263 -14.41 0.93 12.30
C ASP A 263 -12.95 0.73 11.84
N ASN A 264 -12.09 0.12 12.66
CA ASN A 264 -10.70 -0.19 12.32
C ASN A 264 -10.62 -1.45 11.44
N PRO A 265 -10.25 -1.35 10.14
CA PRO A 265 -10.15 -2.53 9.29
C PRO A 265 -8.97 -3.45 9.64
N VAL A 266 -7.98 -3.00 10.41
CA VAL A 266 -6.84 -3.83 10.85
C VAL A 266 -7.21 -4.77 12.00
N ASP A 267 -8.23 -4.44 12.79
CA ASP A 267 -8.76 -5.33 13.83
C ASP A 267 -9.35 -6.64 13.24
N ALA A 268 -9.98 -6.53 12.06
CA ALA A 268 -10.41 -7.68 11.27
C ALA A 268 -9.23 -8.57 10.85
N ILE A 269 -8.11 -7.95 10.44
CA ILE A 269 -6.90 -8.66 9.99
C ILE A 269 -6.25 -9.42 11.15
N THR A 270 -6.25 -8.88 12.37
CA THR A 270 -5.68 -9.54 13.57
C THR A 270 -6.61 -10.62 14.14
N LYS A 271 -7.91 -10.37 14.26
CA LYS A 271 -8.87 -11.33 14.86
C LYS A 271 -9.29 -12.44 13.89
N GLY A 272 -9.29 -12.20 12.59
CA GLY A 272 -9.59 -13.21 11.57
C GLY A 272 -11.06 -13.39 11.21
N THR A 273 -11.95 -12.61 11.82
CA THR A 273 -13.31 -12.37 11.34
C THR A 273 -13.38 -10.99 10.69
N PRO A 274 -13.92 -10.86 9.45
CA PRO A 274 -14.05 -9.56 8.81
C PRO A 274 -15.06 -8.68 9.56
N ASN A 275 -14.65 -7.47 9.94
CA ASN A 275 -15.58 -6.46 10.46
C ASN A 275 -16.22 -5.66 9.31
N LYS A 276 -17.34 -5.00 9.59
CA LYS A 276 -18.15 -4.31 8.57
C LYS A 276 -17.33 -3.28 7.79
N SER A 277 -16.44 -2.56 8.46
CA SER A 277 -15.66 -1.48 7.86
C SER A 277 -14.51 -1.99 6.99
N PHE A 278 -13.89 -3.13 7.34
CA PHE A 278 -12.98 -3.84 6.42
C PHE A 278 -13.69 -4.26 5.13
N THR A 279 -14.80 -5.00 5.22
CA THR A 279 -15.58 -5.43 4.04
C THR A 279 -16.04 -4.24 3.18
N THR A 280 -16.62 -3.21 3.82
CA THR A 280 -17.07 -1.99 3.13
C THR A 280 -15.91 -1.29 2.42
N SER A 281 -14.73 -1.21 3.06
CA SER A 281 -13.54 -0.58 2.46
C SER A 281 -12.98 -1.37 1.27
N LEU A 282 -13.08 -2.70 1.25
CA LEU A 282 -12.64 -3.54 0.13
C LEU A 282 -13.61 -3.44 -1.06
N ASP A 283 -14.91 -3.45 -0.81
CA ASP A 283 -15.91 -3.45 -1.88
C ASP A 283 -16.06 -2.06 -2.54
N THR A 284 -16.01 -1.00 -1.72
CA THR A 284 -16.31 0.39 -2.13
C THR A 284 -15.11 1.32 -2.23
N ASN A 285 -13.93 0.92 -1.71
CA ASN A 285 -12.75 1.76 -1.48
C ASN A 285 -12.96 2.93 -0.50
N LYS A 286 -14.10 2.99 0.19
CA LYS A 286 -14.38 4.02 1.20
C LYS A 286 -14.26 3.42 2.59
N LEU A 287 -13.33 3.95 3.38
CA LEU A 287 -13.33 3.79 4.81
C LEU A 287 -13.92 5.04 5.46
N THR A 288 -15.14 4.91 5.97
CA THR A 288 -15.71 5.85 6.95
C THR A 288 -15.29 5.38 8.34
N VAL A 289 -14.70 6.29 9.12
CA VAL A 289 -14.35 6.06 10.53
C VAL A 289 -15.00 7.10 11.42
N ARG A 290 -15.62 6.67 12.52
CA ARG A 290 -15.99 7.53 13.64
C ARG A 290 -14.74 7.90 14.43
N LEU A 291 -14.52 9.21 14.59
CA LEU A 291 -13.45 9.80 15.37
C LEU A 291 -13.91 9.99 16.81
N LYS A 292 -13.07 9.55 17.75
CA LYS A 292 -13.17 9.87 19.19
C LYS A 292 -12.29 11.08 19.58
N GLY A 293 -11.41 11.53 18.67
CA GLY A 293 -10.51 12.67 18.89
C GLY A 293 -9.40 12.78 17.84
N TRP A 294 -8.84 13.97 17.67
CA TRP A 294 -7.71 14.24 16.76
C TRP A 294 -7.01 15.55 17.15
N VAL A 295 -5.82 15.81 16.56
CA VAL A 295 -5.03 17.03 16.82
C VAL A 295 -5.04 17.97 15.63
N ASP A 296 -5.57 19.18 15.80
CA ASP A 296 -5.41 20.25 14.79
C ASP A 296 -4.10 21.00 15.02
N ARG A 297 -3.01 20.50 14.43
CA ARG A 297 -1.69 21.13 14.52
C ARG A 297 -1.70 22.59 14.07
N ARG A 298 -2.49 22.94 13.06
CA ARG A 298 -2.60 24.32 12.53
C ARG A 298 -3.32 25.29 13.45
N LYS A 299 -4.09 24.79 14.43
CA LYS A 299 -4.59 25.60 15.56
C LYS A 299 -3.56 25.69 16.68
N LYS A 300 -2.89 24.58 17.00
CA LYS A 300 -1.86 24.52 18.06
C LYS A 300 -0.66 25.43 17.75
N GLU A 301 -0.16 25.40 16.52
CA GLU A 301 0.91 26.26 15.99
C GLU A 301 0.53 27.75 16.15
N LYS A 302 -0.66 28.14 15.65
CA LYS A 302 -1.18 29.52 15.76
C LYS A 302 -1.50 29.97 17.19
N GLN A 303 -1.68 29.06 18.12
CA GLN A 303 -1.82 29.40 19.54
C GLN A 303 -0.45 29.65 20.16
N MET A 304 0.52 28.73 19.97
CA MET A 304 1.89 28.92 20.45
C MET A 304 2.55 30.18 19.88
N GLU A 305 2.30 30.53 18.61
CA GLU A 305 2.75 31.81 18.02
C GLU A 305 2.18 33.03 18.77
N LYS A 306 0.88 33.01 19.14
CA LYS A 306 0.26 34.09 19.92
C LYS A 306 0.80 34.16 21.34
N ASP A 307 0.97 33.01 21.99
CA ASP A 307 1.46 32.92 23.37
C ASP A 307 2.90 33.45 23.45
N ILE A 308 3.77 33.07 22.50
CA ILE A 308 5.14 33.60 22.35
C ILE A 308 5.14 35.11 22.03
N LEU A 309 4.17 35.62 21.25
CA LEU A 309 4.02 37.07 21.01
C LEU A 309 3.50 37.83 22.23
N ALA A 310 2.71 37.20 23.10
CA ALA A 310 2.22 37.79 24.35
C ALA A 310 3.37 37.89 25.37
N ASP A 311 4.14 36.82 25.53
CA ASP A 311 5.24 36.74 26.51
C ASP A 311 6.40 37.69 26.15
N LYS A 312 6.66 37.87 24.85
CA LYS A 312 7.60 38.90 24.36
C LYS A 312 7.12 40.34 24.56
N ARG A 313 5.83 40.56 24.80
CA ARG A 313 5.27 41.90 25.08
C ARG A 313 5.35 42.21 26.57
N SER A 314 4.98 41.27 27.44
CA SER A 314 5.18 41.42 28.90
C SER A 314 6.65 41.61 29.26
N SER A 315 7.57 40.89 28.60
CA SER A 315 9.02 41.07 28.79
C SER A 315 9.59 42.36 28.19
N SER A 316 8.76 43.20 27.53
CA SER A 316 9.17 44.50 26.94
C SER A 316 8.56 45.70 27.67
N SER A 317 7.81 45.45 28.76
CA SER A 317 7.13 46.44 29.58
C SER A 317 7.57 46.39 31.05
N ALA A 318 8.85 46.05 31.28
CA ALA A 318 9.53 45.96 32.56
C ALA A 318 10.92 46.61 32.47
#